data_AF-A0A962LDZ6-F1
#
_entry.id   AF-A0A962LDZ6-F1
#
_cell.length_a   1.000
_cell.length_b   1.000
_cell.length_c   1.000
_cell.angle_alpha   90.00
_cell.angle_beta   90.00
_cell.angle_gamma   90.00
#
_symmetry.space_group_name_H-M   'P 1'
#
loop_
_entity.id
_entity.type
_entity.pdbx_description
1 polymer ?
#
loop_
_entity_poly.entity_id
_entity_poly.type
_entity_poly.pdbx_seq_one_letter_code
_entity_poly.pdbx_strand_id
1 'polypeptide(L)'
;MTNATPILPAILALVLSGYSSADELTDAAQGLCDTIKTCTLEVVAGQDLTDELRQDMAPVLENSCAEMRSQVQAVPAGHNLYQPAVGCLRSMASLSCQQLHNAGEVKTPECTEYDRQLKAASAMRP
;
A
#
# COMPACT_ATOMS: atom_id res chain seq x y z
N MET A 1 -5.91 6.44 65.81
CA MET A 1 -7.08 6.58 64.92
C MET A 1 -6.59 6.38 63.50
N THR A 2 -6.94 5.22 62.94
CA THR A 2 -6.57 4.72 61.61
C THR A 2 -7.37 5.45 60.53
N ASN A 3 -6.70 5.87 59.45
CA ASN A 3 -7.16 5.81 58.04
C ASN A 3 -6.52 6.92 57.20
N ALA A 4 -5.47 6.58 56.45
CA ALA A 4 -5.07 7.32 55.26
C ALA A 4 -5.09 6.31 54.11
N THR A 5 -6.16 6.35 53.33
CA THR A 5 -6.40 5.53 52.14
C THR A 5 -5.51 6.03 51.00
N PRO A 6 -4.61 5.23 50.40
CA PRO A 6 -3.89 5.63 49.21
C PRO A 6 -4.66 5.10 47.98
N ILE A 7 -5.65 5.85 47.52
CA ILE A 7 -6.29 5.58 46.23
C ILE A 7 -6.09 6.84 45.41
N LEU A 8 -5.10 6.85 44.51
CA LEU A 8 -5.07 7.57 43.22
C LEU A 8 -3.62 7.57 42.67
N PRO A 9 -3.17 6.44 42.11
CA PRO A 9 -2.40 6.52 40.88
C PRO A 9 -3.00 5.55 39.86
N ALA A 10 -4.18 5.87 39.33
CA ALA A 10 -4.85 5.02 38.34
C ALA A 10 -5.40 5.79 37.12
N ILE A 11 -5.12 7.09 36.99
CA ILE A 11 -5.69 7.95 35.92
C ILE A 11 -4.58 8.46 34.97
N LEU A 12 -3.49 7.70 34.78
CA LEU A 12 -2.40 8.08 33.87
C LEU A 12 -1.97 6.93 32.95
N ALA A 13 -2.92 6.14 32.44
CA ALA A 13 -2.64 5.01 31.54
C ALA A 13 -3.58 4.91 30.33
N LEU A 14 -4.25 6.00 29.92
CA LEU A 14 -5.25 5.98 28.83
C LEU A 14 -4.87 6.80 27.58
N VAL A 15 -3.59 7.11 27.35
CA VAL A 15 -3.16 8.00 26.23
C VAL A 15 -2.29 7.33 25.16
N LEU A 16 -2.16 5.99 25.12
CA LEU A 16 -1.25 5.31 24.18
C LEU A 16 -1.93 4.52 23.05
N SER A 17 -3.24 4.65 22.84
CA SER A 17 -3.94 3.98 21.73
C SER A 17 -4.18 4.89 20.52
N GLY A 18 -3.27 5.83 20.28
CA GLY A 18 -3.17 6.56 19.02
C GLY A 18 -2.31 5.81 18.01
N TYR A 19 -2.54 4.50 17.82
CA TYR A 19 -1.96 3.81 16.67
C TYR A 19 -2.73 4.30 15.44
N SER A 20 -2.19 5.31 14.77
CA SER A 20 -2.47 5.56 13.37
C SER A 20 -1.93 4.35 12.60
N SER A 21 -2.67 3.23 12.63
CA SER A 21 -2.48 2.18 11.64
C SER A 21 -2.89 2.81 10.32
N ALA A 22 -1.89 3.28 9.57
CA ALA A 22 -2.07 3.45 8.15
C ALA A 22 -2.67 2.13 7.63
N ASP A 23 -3.76 2.26 6.88
CA ASP A 23 -4.47 1.13 6.31
C ASP A 23 -3.47 0.26 5.52
N GLU A 24 -3.32 -1.01 5.88
CA GLU A 24 -2.26 -1.89 5.32
C GLU A 24 -2.31 -1.97 3.80
N LEU A 25 -3.51 -1.82 3.24
CA LEU A 25 -3.75 -1.77 1.81
C LEU A 25 -3.24 -0.47 1.19
N THR A 26 -3.46 0.67 1.85
CA THR A 26 -2.86 1.96 1.49
C THR A 26 -1.33 1.92 1.54
N ASP A 27 -0.76 1.28 2.57
CA ASP A 27 0.70 1.11 2.69
C ASP A 27 1.25 0.20 1.60
N ALA A 28 0.57 -0.90 1.29
CA ALA A 28 0.97 -1.80 0.21
C ALA A 28 0.90 -1.11 -1.17
N ALA A 29 -0.11 -0.26 -1.38
CA ALA A 29 -0.22 0.54 -2.60
C ALA A 29 0.89 1.59 -2.70
N GLN A 30 1.24 2.24 -1.58
CA GLN A 30 2.37 3.16 -1.53
C GLN A 30 3.68 2.45 -1.87
N GLY A 31 3.93 1.28 -1.27
CA GLY A 31 5.14 0.48 -1.54
C GLY A 31 5.26 0.08 -3.01
N LEU A 32 4.17 -0.37 -3.63
CA LEU A 32 4.15 -0.64 -5.07
C LEU A 32 4.43 0.61 -5.90
N CYS A 33 3.86 1.76 -5.53
CA CYS A 33 4.09 2.99 -6.28
C CYS A 33 5.54 3.46 -6.20
N ASP A 34 6.18 3.36 -5.03
CA ASP A 34 7.59 3.70 -4.87
C ASP A 34 8.50 2.79 -5.72
N THR A 35 8.15 1.50 -5.85
CA THR A 35 8.83 0.60 -6.80
C THR A 35 8.63 1.08 -8.24
N ILE A 36 7.40 1.41 -8.67
CA ILE A 36 7.12 1.91 -10.03
C ILE A 36 7.90 3.18 -10.34
N LYS A 37 7.95 4.13 -9.39
CA LYS A 37 8.71 5.39 -9.52
C LYS A 37 10.18 5.11 -9.73
N THR A 38 10.76 4.27 -8.87
CA THR A 38 12.17 3.89 -8.96
C THR A 38 12.46 3.25 -10.32
N CYS A 39 11.63 2.29 -10.75
CA CYS A 39 11.80 1.64 -12.04
C CYS A 39 11.64 2.57 -13.24
N THR A 40 10.71 3.53 -13.16
CA THR A 40 10.55 4.55 -14.20
C THR A 40 11.81 5.39 -14.31
N LEU A 41 12.33 5.88 -13.18
CA LEU A 41 13.55 6.68 -13.14
C LEU A 41 14.78 5.89 -13.63
N GLU A 42 14.88 4.59 -13.34
CA GLU A 42 15.95 3.74 -13.87
C GLU A 42 15.90 3.62 -15.40
N VAL A 43 14.71 3.40 -15.98
CA VAL A 43 14.54 3.31 -17.44
C VAL A 43 14.93 4.62 -18.11
N VAL A 44 14.52 5.76 -17.53
CA VAL A 44 14.78 7.06 -18.16
C VAL A 44 16.19 7.57 -17.85
N ALA A 45 16.83 7.18 -16.74
CA ALA A 45 18.24 7.47 -16.47
C ALA A 45 19.19 6.89 -17.53
N GLY A 46 18.78 5.82 -18.23
CA GLY A 46 19.48 5.30 -19.41
C GLY A 46 19.41 6.20 -20.65
N GLN A 47 18.67 7.32 -20.61
CA GLN A 47 18.40 8.21 -21.74
C GLN A 47 18.90 9.66 -21.54
N ASP A 48 19.99 9.88 -20.78
CA ASP A 48 20.59 11.21 -20.55
C ASP A 48 19.59 12.25 -19.99
N LEU A 49 18.90 11.87 -18.90
CA LEU A 49 18.12 12.84 -18.14
C LEU A 49 19.01 13.80 -17.37
N THR A 50 18.86 15.10 -17.65
CA THR A 50 19.34 16.17 -16.78
C THR A 50 18.63 16.11 -15.41
N ASP A 51 19.30 16.60 -14.36
CA ASP A 51 18.70 16.68 -13.02
C ASP A 51 17.39 17.48 -12.99
N GLU A 52 17.29 18.49 -13.87
CA GLU A 52 16.11 19.34 -14.04
C GLU A 52 14.89 18.52 -14.48
N LEU A 53 15.05 17.64 -15.46
CA LEU A 53 13.95 16.80 -15.93
C LEU A 53 13.53 15.74 -14.89
N ARG A 54 14.47 15.27 -14.04
CA ARG A 54 14.11 14.43 -12.87
C ARG A 54 13.25 15.19 -11.86
N GLN A 55 13.58 16.45 -11.59
CA GLN A 55 12.80 17.29 -10.67
C GLN A 55 11.40 17.58 -11.21
N ASP A 56 11.26 17.78 -12.52
CA ASP A 56 9.97 18.01 -13.16
C ASP A 56 9.08 16.75 -13.21
N MET A 57 9.67 15.56 -13.31
CA MET A 57 8.93 14.29 -13.30
C MET A 57 8.46 13.86 -11.91
N ALA A 58 9.19 14.24 -10.85
CA ALA A 58 8.85 13.88 -9.47
C ALA A 58 7.39 14.21 -9.08
N PRO A 59 6.86 15.44 -9.31
CA PRO A 59 5.47 15.74 -8.97
C PRO A 59 4.45 14.95 -9.82
N VAL A 60 4.77 14.63 -11.08
CA VAL A 60 3.89 13.83 -11.95
C VAL A 60 3.76 12.39 -11.40
N LEU A 61 4.90 11.83 -11.00
CA LEU A 61 4.98 10.51 -10.37
C LEU A 61 4.26 10.48 -9.02
N GLU A 62 4.42 11.52 -8.20
CA GLU A 62 3.70 11.63 -6.92
C GLU A 62 2.19 11.74 -7.08
N ASN A 63 1.72 12.51 -8.07
CA ASN A 63 0.29 12.61 -8.36
C ASN A 63 -0.28 11.25 -8.79
N SER A 64 0.45 10.51 -9.64
CA SER A 64 0.10 9.14 -10.02
C SER A 64 0.00 8.21 -8.80
N CYS A 65 0.93 8.32 -7.84
CA CYS A 65 0.87 7.57 -6.59
C CYS A 65 -0.30 7.97 -5.70
N ALA A 66 -0.63 9.25 -5.63
CA ALA A 66 -1.80 9.74 -4.90
C ALA A 66 -3.10 9.15 -5.49
N GLU A 67 -3.21 9.10 -6.81
CA GLU A 67 -4.34 8.47 -7.50
C GLU A 67 -4.43 6.97 -7.20
N MET A 68 -3.32 6.23 -7.30
CA MET A 68 -3.29 4.80 -6.95
C MET A 68 -3.77 4.55 -5.52
N ARG A 69 -3.29 5.34 -4.55
CA ARG A 69 -3.73 5.25 -3.14
C ARG A 69 -5.20 5.62 -2.94
N SER A 70 -5.74 6.55 -3.71
CA SER A 70 -7.15 6.90 -3.60
C SER A 70 -8.07 5.75 -4.02
N GLN A 71 -7.62 4.89 -4.94
CA GLN A 71 -8.41 3.77 -5.45
C GLN A 71 -8.45 2.58 -4.49
N VAL A 72 -7.40 2.34 -3.68
CA VAL A 72 -7.40 1.24 -2.70
C VAL A 72 -8.33 1.47 -1.51
N GLN A 73 -8.63 2.73 -1.17
CA GLN A 73 -9.60 3.04 -0.11
C GLN A 73 -11.03 2.53 -0.40
N ALA A 74 -11.30 2.07 -1.63
CA ALA A 74 -12.57 1.44 -1.99
C ALA A 74 -12.77 0.04 -1.40
N VAL A 75 -11.74 -0.64 -0.88
CA VAL A 75 -11.86 -1.96 -0.23
C VAL A 75 -11.92 -1.77 1.29
N PRO A 76 -13.07 -1.97 1.95
CA PRO A 76 -13.19 -1.76 3.39
C PRO A 76 -12.30 -2.71 4.18
N ALA A 77 -11.65 -2.19 5.22
CA ALA A 77 -11.00 -3.01 6.23
C ALA A 77 -12.02 -4.02 6.81
N GLY A 78 -11.70 -5.31 6.73
CA GLY A 78 -12.59 -6.41 7.14
C GLY A 78 -13.34 -7.11 5.99
N HIS A 79 -13.26 -6.59 4.76
CA HIS A 79 -13.72 -7.35 3.59
C HIS A 79 -12.83 -8.59 3.39
N ASN A 80 -13.39 -9.73 3.00
CA ASN A 80 -12.62 -10.97 2.81
C ASN A 80 -11.53 -10.85 1.72
N LEU A 81 -11.72 -9.93 0.77
CA LEU A 81 -10.74 -9.60 -0.27
C LEU A 81 -9.64 -8.61 0.17
N TYR A 82 -9.72 -8.03 1.37
CA TYR A 82 -8.76 -7.03 1.84
C TYR A 82 -7.33 -7.59 1.90
N GLN A 83 -7.12 -8.66 2.68
CA GLN A 83 -5.80 -9.28 2.83
C GLN A 83 -5.25 -9.87 1.51
N PRO A 84 -6.06 -10.54 0.68
CA PRO A 84 -5.65 -10.92 -0.68
C PRO A 84 -5.17 -9.74 -1.54
N ALA A 85 -5.83 -8.58 -1.47
CA ALA A 85 -5.41 -7.39 -2.19
C ALA A 85 -4.06 -6.83 -1.66
N VAL A 86 -3.88 -6.79 -0.34
CA VAL A 86 -2.60 -6.42 0.30
C VAL A 86 -1.47 -7.33 -0.19
N GLY A 87 -1.71 -8.65 -0.21
CA GLY A 87 -0.74 -9.65 -0.67
C GLY A 87 -0.35 -9.45 -2.13
N CYS A 88 -1.33 -9.22 -3.02
CA CYS A 88 -1.07 -8.90 -4.42
C CYS A 88 -0.16 -7.67 -4.57
N LEU A 89 -0.50 -6.55 -3.95
CA LEU A 89 0.29 -5.32 -4.05
C LEU A 89 1.73 -5.50 -3.53
N ARG A 90 1.90 -6.16 -2.37
CA ARG A 90 3.24 -6.45 -1.81
C ARG A 90 4.07 -7.36 -2.71
N SER A 91 3.44 -8.38 -3.31
CA SER A 91 4.14 -9.28 -4.24
C SER A 91 4.63 -8.53 -5.48
N MET A 92 3.85 -7.60 -6.01
CA MET A 92 4.25 -6.78 -7.15
C MET A 92 5.38 -5.81 -6.76
N ALA A 93 5.32 -5.21 -5.58
CA ALA A 93 6.36 -4.31 -5.08
C ALA A 93 7.72 -5.00 -4.91
N SER A 94 7.74 -6.33 -4.77
CA SER A 94 8.95 -7.15 -4.63
C SER A 94 9.60 -7.56 -5.96
N LEU A 95 8.96 -7.26 -7.09
CA LEU A 95 9.49 -7.57 -8.42
C LEU A 95 10.66 -6.66 -8.78
N SER A 96 11.59 -7.17 -9.59
CA SER A 96 12.59 -6.31 -10.24
C SER A 96 11.94 -5.40 -11.28
N CYS A 97 12.59 -4.29 -11.63
CA CYS A 97 12.06 -3.36 -12.63
C CYS A 97 11.83 -3.99 -14.00
N GLN A 98 12.68 -4.95 -14.40
CA GLN A 98 12.48 -5.73 -15.63
C GLN A 98 11.23 -6.62 -15.52
N GLN A 99 11.00 -7.27 -14.38
CA GLN A 99 9.80 -8.08 -14.15
C GLN A 99 8.54 -7.21 -14.07
N LEU A 100 8.62 -6.05 -13.44
CA LEU A 100 7.50 -5.11 -13.30
C LEU A 100 7.09 -4.49 -14.63
N HIS A 101 8.07 -4.15 -15.48
CA HIS A 101 7.81 -3.70 -16.85
C HIS A 101 7.05 -4.75 -17.68
N ASN A 102 7.38 -6.03 -17.45
CA ASN A 102 6.72 -7.17 -18.10
C ASN A 102 5.48 -7.68 -17.34
N ALA A 103 5.11 -7.08 -16.20
CA ALA A 103 4.03 -7.58 -15.35
C ALA A 103 2.64 -7.44 -15.99
N GLY A 104 2.51 -6.66 -17.07
CA GLY A 104 1.32 -6.69 -17.94
C GLY A 104 1.08 -8.05 -18.60
N GLU A 105 2.12 -8.87 -18.75
CA GLU A 105 2.06 -10.20 -19.36
C GLU A 105 2.05 -11.33 -18.33
N VAL A 106 2.66 -11.13 -17.15
CA VAL A 106 2.76 -12.15 -16.10
C VAL A 106 2.40 -11.55 -14.74
N LYS A 107 1.24 -11.96 -14.20
CA LYS A 107 0.83 -11.63 -12.83
C LYS A 107 1.59 -12.49 -11.83
N THR A 108 1.85 -11.94 -10.65
CA THR A 108 2.36 -12.74 -9.53
C THR A 108 1.32 -13.81 -9.12
N PRO A 109 1.74 -14.90 -8.46
CA PRO A 109 0.82 -15.90 -7.91
C PRO A 109 -0.24 -15.28 -6.99
N GLU A 110 0.13 -14.31 -6.18
CA GLU A 110 -0.74 -13.62 -5.22
C GLU A 110 -1.81 -12.78 -5.93
N CYS A 111 -1.44 -12.07 -7.00
CA CYS A 111 -2.41 -11.34 -7.80
C CYS A 111 -3.34 -12.26 -8.61
N THR A 112 -2.83 -13.41 -9.06
CA THR A 112 -3.64 -14.45 -9.73
C THR A 112 -4.67 -15.04 -8.76
N GLU A 113 -4.26 -15.29 -7.52
CA GLU A 113 -5.13 -15.73 -6.44
C GLU A 113 -6.22 -14.69 -6.12
N TYR A 114 -5.82 -13.43 -5.94
CA TYR A 114 -6.73 -12.32 -5.70
C TYR A 114 -7.80 -12.18 -6.78
N ASP A 115 -7.41 -12.20 -8.06
CA ASP A 115 -8.34 -12.14 -9.19
C ASP A 115 -9.38 -13.28 -9.16
N ARG A 116 -8.94 -14.50 -8.81
CA ARG A 116 -9.84 -15.65 -8.73
C ARG A 116 -10.88 -15.44 -7.63
N GLN A 117 -10.45 -14.95 -6.47
CA GLN A 117 -11.36 -14.65 -5.35
C GLN A 117 -12.31 -13.51 -5.68
N LEU A 118 -11.84 -12.46 -6.37
CA LEU A 118 -12.67 -11.35 -6.82
C LEU A 118 -13.76 -11.81 -7.80
N LYS A 119 -13.41 -12.66 -8.78
CA LYS A 119 -14.37 -13.27 -9.71
C LYS A 119 -15.40 -14.14 -8.99
N ALA A 120 -14.95 -14.97 -8.05
CA ALA A 120 -15.85 -15.81 -7.25
C ALA A 120 -16.83 -14.96 -6.41
N ALA A 121 -16.33 -13.92 -5.72
CA ALA A 121 -17.15 -13.01 -4.94
C ALA A 121 -18.17 -12.24 -5.80
N SER A 122 -17.79 -11.87 -7.02
CA SER A 122 -18.70 -11.18 -7.96
C SER A 122 -19.79 -12.10 -8.51
N ALA A 123 -19.48 -13.39 -8.72
CA ALA A 123 -20.44 -14.39 -9.19
C ALA A 123 -21.46 -14.83 -8.12
N MET A 124 -21.19 -14.58 -6.85
CA MET A 124 -22.06 -14.93 -5.71
C MET A 124 -23.02 -13.79 -5.30
N ARG A 125 -22.97 -12.63 -5.98
CA ARG A 125 -23.88 -11.51 -5.72
C ARG A 125 -25.18 -11.74 -6.55
N PRO A 126 -26.33 -12.02 -5.91
CA PRO A 126 -27.60 -12.30 -6.61
C PRO A 126 -28.17 -11.07 -7.34
#